data_AF-A0A3R6TD49-F1
#
_entry.id   AF-A0A3R6TD49-F1
#
_cell.length_a   1.000
_cell.length_b   1.000
_cell.length_c   1.000
_cell.angle_alpha   90.00
_cell.angle_beta   90.00
_cell.angle_gamma   90.00
#
_symmetry.space_group_name_H-M   'P 1'
#
loop_
_entity.id
_entity.type
_entity.pdbx_description
1 polymer ?
#
loop_
_entity_poly.entity_id
_entity_poly.type
_entity_poly.pdbx_seq_one_letter_code
_entity_poly.pdbx_strand_id
1 'polypeptide(L)' 'MCFIGWLLCDIEPYEKYSWYSGIWHGLFLPINFIRSLIFDHVLYKATDHTTAYSVFYWIFGILSLLSFVFGNGRKE' A
#
# COMPACT_ATOMS: atom_id res chain seq x y z
N MET A 1 10.19 -13.65 -1.19
CA MET A 1 9.77 -12.25 -0.91
C MET A 1 8.24 -12.05 -0.90
N CYS A 2 7.41 -13.11 -0.94
CA CYS A 2 5.94 -12.96 -0.92
C CYS A 2 5.34 -12.82 0.49
N PHE A 3 5.99 -13.38 1.53
CA PHE A 3 5.48 -13.36 2.91
C PHE A 3 5.50 -11.96 3.55
N ILE A 4 6.58 -11.19 3.32
CA ILE A 4 6.73 -9.83 3.87
C ILE A 4 5.71 -8.87 3.23
N GLY A 5 5.50 -9.00 1.92
CA GLY A 5 4.46 -8.24 1.22
C GLY A 5 3.05 -8.62 1.67
N TRP A 6 2.82 -9.86 2.11
CA TRP A 6 1.53 -10.27 2.67
C TRP A 6 1.30 -9.68 4.07
N LEU A 7 2.31 -9.68 4.93
CA LEU A 7 2.23 -9.17 6.30
C LEU A 7 2.13 -7.64 6.37
N LEU A 8 2.82 -6.91 5.48
CA LEU A 8 2.72 -5.45 5.36
C LEU A 8 1.44 -4.97 4.67
N CYS A 9 0.70 -5.89 4.03
CA CYS A 9 -0.58 -5.64 3.36
C CYS A 9 -1.79 -6.04 4.20
N ASP A 10 -1.59 -6.66 5.36
CA ASP A 10 -2.66 -6.97 6.28
C ASP A 10 -2.93 -5.73 7.14
N ILE A 11 -3.94 -4.96 6.72
CA ILE A 11 -4.34 -3.72 7.37
C ILE A 11 -5.52 -4.02 8.27
N GLU A 12 -5.33 -3.93 9.58
CA GLU A 12 -6.41 -4.09 10.53
C GLU A 12 -7.27 -2.81 10.62
N PRO A 13 -8.61 -2.89 10.47
CA PRO A 13 -9.46 -1.70 10.42
C PRO A 13 -9.53 -0.91 11.74
N TYR A 14 -9.16 -1.52 12.86
CA TYR A 14 -9.30 -0.95 14.20
C TYR A 14 -7.99 -0.39 14.78
N GLU A 15 -6.86 -0.58 14.07
CA GLU A 15 -5.58 -0.04 14.49
C GLU A 15 -5.37 1.38 13.97
N LYS A 16 -4.90 2.28 14.85
CA LYS A 16 -4.47 3.62 14.46
C LYS A 16 -3.07 3.58 13.87
N TYR A 17 -3.00 3.61 12.54
CA TYR A 17 -1.74 3.65 11.83
C TYR A 17 -1.12 5.06 11.77
N SER A 18 0.18 5.12 12.03
CA SER A 18 0.99 6.34 12.01
C SER A 18 1.71 6.52 10.66
N TRP A 19 2.51 7.58 10.53
CA TRP A 19 3.24 7.93 9.31
C TRP A 19 4.09 6.78 8.74
N TYR A 20 4.72 5.98 9.61
CA TYR A 20 5.58 4.88 9.22
C TYR A 20 4.83 3.80 8.44
N SER A 21 3.65 3.40 8.91
CA SER A 21 2.78 2.45 8.21
C SER A 21 2.25 3.02 6.88
N GLY A 22 2.09 4.35 6.78
CA GLY A 22 1.72 5.01 5.54
C GLY A 22 2.74 4.82 4.42
N ILE A 23 4.03 4.80 4.75
CA ILE A 23 5.11 4.55 3.78
C ILE A 23 4.96 3.15 3.18
N TRP A 24 4.83 2.13 4.04
CA TRP A 24 4.72 0.74 3.61
C TRP A 24 3.42 0.45 2.87
N HIS A 25 2.29 0.90 3.40
CA HIS A 25 0.99 0.71 2.74
C HIS A 25 0.92 1.43 1.39
N GLY A 26 1.56 2.60 1.27
CA GLY A 26 1.71 3.31 -0.01
C GLY A 26 2.59 2.53 -0.99
N LEU A 27 3.76 2.05 -0.56
CA LEU A 27 4.68 1.30 -1.42
C LEU A 27 4.05 0.03 -1.99
N PHE A 28 3.21 -0.65 -1.20
CA PHE A 28 2.52 -1.87 -1.62
C PHE A 28 1.10 -1.65 -2.17
N LEU A 29 0.70 -0.40 -2.42
CA LEU A 29 -0.62 -0.05 -2.97
C LEU A 29 -1.05 -0.88 -4.18
N PRO A 30 -0.25 -1.10 -5.25
CA PRO A 30 -0.71 -1.89 -6.40
C PRO A 30 -1.00 -3.35 -6.04
N ILE A 31 -0.20 -3.94 -5.15
CA ILE A 31 -0.41 -5.32 -4.69
C ILE A 31 -1.64 -5.41 -3.79
N ASN A 32 -1.81 -4.44 -2.88
CA ASN A 32 -2.94 -4.40 -1.97
C ASN A 32 -4.27 -4.10 -2.70
N PHE A 33 -4.22 -3.33 -3.78
CA PHE A 33 -5.34 -3.10 -4.67
C PHE A 33 -5.78 -4.39 -5.39
N ILE A 34 -4.84 -5.15 -5.97
CA ILE A 34 -5.15 -6.45 -6.59
C ILE A 34 -5.73 -7.41 -5.54
N ARG A 35 -5.18 -7.42 -4.31
CA ARG A 35 -5.69 -8.25 -3.21
C ARG A 35 -7.12 -7.86 -2.81
N SER A 36 -7.41 -6.56 -2.74
CA SER A 36 -8.76 -6.04 -2.45
C SER A 36 -9.79 -6.41 -3.52
N LEU A 37 -9.37 -6.57 -4.79
CA LEU A 37 -10.24 -7.09 -5.85
C LEU A 37 -10.55 -8.59 -5.74
N ILE A 38 -9.65 -9.37 -5.15
CA ILE A 38 -9.79 -10.83 -4.99
C ILE A 38 -10.52 -11.16 -3.67
N PHE A 39 -10.31 -10.34 -2.65
CA PHE A 39 -10.85 -10.54 -1.30
C PHE A 39 -11.59 -9.28 -0.84
N ASP A 40 -12.92 -9.32 -0.83
CA ASP A 40 -13.80 -8.22 -0.39
C ASP A 40 -13.53 -7.72 1.04
N HIS A 41 -12.89 -8.52 1.87
CA HIS A 41 -12.60 -8.20 3.27
C HIS A 41 -11.27 -7.46 3.48
N VAL A 42 -10.48 -7.26 2.41
CA VAL A 42 -9.14 -6.67 2.50
C VAL A 42 -9.21 -5.18 2.19
N LEU A 43 -8.76 -4.37 3.15
CA LEU A 43 -8.66 -2.92 3.03
C LEU A 43 -7.35 -2.55 2.34
N TYR A 44 -7.44 -1.70 1.32
CA TYR A 44 -6.26 -1.12 0.66
C TYR A 44 -5.73 0.13 1.38
N LYS A 45 -6.56 0.76 2.22
CA LYS A 45 -6.21 1.93 3.03
C LYS A 45 -6.80 1.76 4.43
N ALA A 46 -6.00 2.09 5.45
CA ALA A 46 -6.47 2.14 6.84
C ALA A 46 -7.64 3.11 7.02
N THR A 47 -8.68 2.67 7.73
CA THR A 47 -9.85 3.49 8.08
C THR A 47 -9.48 4.53 9.13
N ASP A 48 -8.85 4.08 10.22
CA ASP A 48 -8.37 4.94 11.31
C ASP A 48 -6.88 5.29 11.10
N HIS A 49 -6.62 6.53 10.66
CA HIS A 49 -5.26 6.97 10.37
C HIS A 49 -5.01 8.43 10.73
N THR A 50 -3.74 8.73 11.01
CA THR A 50 -3.29 10.11 11.24
C THR A 50 -3.20 10.89 9.92
N THR A 51 -3.25 12.23 9.98
CA THR A 51 -3.03 13.08 8.79
C THR A 51 -1.67 12.80 8.14
N ALA A 52 -0.64 12.56 8.96
CA ALA A 52 0.69 12.22 8.50
C ALA A 52 0.69 10.88 7.72
N TYR A 53 -0.03 9.86 8.18
CA TYR A 53 -0.22 8.62 7.42
C TYR A 53 -0.77 8.90 6.02
N SER A 54 -1.81 9.73 5.89
CA SER A 54 -2.43 9.99 4.59
C SER A 54 -1.44 10.64 3.61
N VAL A 55 -0.59 11.55 4.09
CA VAL A 55 0.42 12.21 3.27
C VAL A 55 1.45 11.20 2.76
N PHE A 56 2.06 10.43 3.65
CA PHE A 56 3.07 9.44 3.26
C PHE A 56 2.48 8.33 2.38
N TYR A 57 1.26 7.87 2.68
CA TYR A 57 0.54 6.89 1.88
C TYR A 57 0.41 7.34 0.42
N TRP A 58 -0.02 8.58 0.17
CA TRP A 58 -0.15 9.08 -1.20
C TRP A 58 1.19 9.31 -1.89
N ILE A 59 2.20 9.84 -1.19
CA ILE A 59 3.54 10.04 -1.76
C ILE A 59 4.12 8.71 -2.25
N PHE A 60 4.19 7.72 -1.36
CA PHE A 60 4.75 6.41 -1.70
C PHE A 60 3.83 5.59 -2.62
N GLY A 61 2.51 5.77 -2.51
CA GLY A 61 1.52 5.19 -3.42
C GLY A 61 1.71 5.65 -4.86
N ILE A 62 1.85 6.95 -5.08
CA ILE A 62 2.10 7.50 -6.42
C ILE A 62 3.44 7.03 -6.95
N LEU A 63 4.50 7.06 -6.14
CA LEU A 63 5.83 6.56 -6.55
C LEU A 63 5.79 5.08 -6.93
N SER A 64 5.07 4.25 -6.18
CA SER A 64 4.91 2.82 -6.47
C SER A 64 4.12 2.59 -7.75
N LEU A 65 3.02 3.32 -7.96
CA LEU A 65 2.24 3.25 -9.20
C LEU A 65 3.03 3.71 -10.41
N LEU A 66 3.77 4.82 -10.30
CA LEU A 66 4.65 5.30 -11.37
C LEU A 66 5.74 4.27 -11.68
N SER A 67 6.35 3.66 -10.65
CA SER A 67 7.36 2.61 -10.84
C SER A 67 6.75 1.35 -11.46
N PHE A 68 5.52 1.00 -11.12
CA PHE A 68 4.80 -0.13 -11.70
C PHE A 68 4.46 0.11 -13.18
N VAL A 69 3.95 1.30 -13.52
CA VAL A 69 3.53 1.65 -14.88
C VAL A 69 4.73 1.92 -15.80
N PHE A 70 5.72 2.70 -15.35
CA PHE A 70 6.86 3.12 -16.16
C PHE A 70 8.09 2.20 -16.02
N GLY A 71 8.22 1.46 -14.92
CA GLY A 71 9.36 0.56 -14.68
C GLY A 71 9.41 -0.66 -15.60
N ASN A 72 8.29 -1.01 -16.24
CA ASN A 72 8.23 -2.12 -17.21
C ASN A 72 8.83 -1.78 -18.59
N GLY A 73 9.28 -0.53 -18.79
CA GLY A 73 9.86 -0.03 -20.06
C GLY A 73 11.35 -0.31 -20.27
N ARG A 74 12.06 -0.86 -19.27
CA ARG A 74 13.44 -1.36 -19.44
C ARG A 74 13.42 -2.87 -19.66
N LYS A 75 12.98 -3.29 -20.83
CA LYS A 75 13.35 -4.60 -21.37
C LYS A 75 14.44 -4.33 -22.41
N GLU A 76 15.67 -4.67 -22.04
CA GLU A 76 16.82 -4.79 -22.94
C GLU A 76 16.56 -5.82 -24.04
#